data_AF-A0A0R1E3W3-F1
#
_entry.id   AF-A0A0R1E3W3-F1
#
_cell.length_a   1.000
_cell.length_b   1.000
_cell.length_c   1.000
_cell.angle_alpha   90.00
_cell.angle_beta   90.00
_cell.angle_gamma   90.00
#
_symmetry.space_group_name_H-M   'P 1'
#
loop_
_entity.id
_entity.type
_entity.pdbx_description
1 polymer ?
#
loop_
_entity_poly.entity_id
_entity_poly.type
_entity_poly.pdbx_seq_one_letter_code
_entity_poly.pdbx_strand_id
1 'polypeptide(L)'
;MSYTDFVWFILSEEDKRTPTAIEYWFRCMDVDGDGVLSMYELEYFYEEQQQRMEGIGIECLPFEDCLCQMLDMIKPANRDCITLGDLKRCKMTHVFFDTFFNLEKYLDHEQRDPFASQRDEYTSDWDRFAAQEYELLISEEND
;
A
#
# COMPACT_ATOMS: atom_id res chain seq x y z
N MET A 1 -14.71 -17.96 -2.54
CA MET A 1 -15.02 -16.65 -3.14
C MET A 1 -15.92 -16.86 -4.34
N SER A 2 -17.00 -16.09 -4.42
CA SER A 2 -17.86 -15.96 -5.61
C SER A 2 -17.27 -14.91 -6.58
N TYR A 3 -17.81 -14.83 -7.80
CA TYR A 3 -17.42 -13.79 -8.77
C TYR A 3 -17.62 -12.37 -8.19
N THR A 4 -18.70 -12.15 -7.47
CA THR A 4 -18.98 -10.87 -6.82
C THR A 4 -17.92 -10.52 -5.77
N ASP A 5 -17.46 -11.51 -4.99
CA ASP A 5 -16.39 -11.29 -4.00
C ASP A 5 -15.07 -10.95 -4.69
N PHE A 6 -14.79 -11.59 -5.83
CA PHE A 6 -13.61 -11.32 -6.64
C PHE A 6 -13.63 -9.90 -7.23
N VAL A 7 -14.80 -9.40 -7.65
CA VAL A 7 -14.94 -8.01 -8.13
C VAL A 7 -14.60 -7.02 -7.01
N TRP A 8 -15.12 -7.24 -5.80
CA TRP A 8 -14.77 -6.40 -4.64
C TRP A 8 -13.28 -6.44 -4.31
N PHE A 9 -12.67 -7.61 -4.40
CA PHE A 9 -11.24 -7.79 -4.23
C PHE A 9 -10.44 -6.98 -5.26
N ILE A 10 -10.70 -7.16 -6.55
CA ILE A 10 -9.95 -6.45 -7.62
C ILE A 10 -10.11 -4.94 -7.51
N LEU A 11 -11.34 -4.45 -7.32
CA LEU A 11 -11.58 -3.01 -7.16
C LEU A 11 -10.84 -2.43 -5.95
N SER A 12 -10.77 -3.18 -4.86
CA SER A 12 -10.07 -2.74 -3.64
C SER A 12 -8.55 -2.86 -3.77
N GLU A 13 -8.05 -3.82 -4.53
CA GLU A 13 -6.62 -4.02 -4.77
C GLU A 13 -6.03 -2.99 -5.74
N GLU A 14 -6.82 -2.61 -6.75
CA GLU A 14 -6.44 -1.64 -7.78
C GLU A 14 -6.32 -0.22 -7.20
N ASP A 15 -7.34 0.24 -6.45
CA ASP A 15 -7.31 1.56 -5.79
C ASP A 15 -7.59 1.48 -4.28
N LYS A 16 -6.50 1.36 -3.51
CA LYS A 16 -6.49 1.37 -2.03
C LYS A 16 -6.75 2.75 -1.40
N ARG A 17 -6.95 3.81 -2.19
CA ARG A 17 -7.22 5.17 -1.69
C ARG A 17 -8.70 5.41 -1.43
N THR A 18 -9.58 4.62 -2.06
CA THR A 18 -11.03 4.80 -1.88
C THR A 18 -11.46 4.44 -0.46
N PRO A 19 -12.44 5.15 0.13
CA PRO A 19 -12.93 4.82 1.47
C PRO A 19 -13.42 3.37 1.60
N THR A 20 -13.97 2.79 0.53
CA THR A 20 -14.43 1.41 0.48
C THR A 20 -13.28 0.41 0.50
N ALA A 21 -12.21 0.66 -0.27
CA ALA A 21 -11.02 -0.18 -0.25
C ALA A 21 -10.32 -0.10 1.11
N ILE A 22 -10.25 1.08 1.72
CA ILE A 22 -9.70 1.24 3.07
C ILE A 22 -10.47 0.39 4.08
N GLU A 23 -11.81 0.40 4.03
CA GLU A 23 -12.63 -0.47 4.88
C GLU A 23 -12.43 -1.96 4.59
N TYR A 24 -12.30 -2.33 3.31
CA TYR A 24 -12.07 -3.70 2.89
C TYR A 24 -10.76 -4.24 3.49
N TRP A 25 -9.65 -3.53 3.27
CA TRP A 25 -8.34 -3.95 3.76
C TRP A 25 -8.21 -3.87 5.27
N PHE A 26 -8.82 -2.85 5.90
CA PHE A 26 -8.88 -2.78 7.35
C PHE A 26 -9.53 -4.03 7.95
N ARG A 27 -10.68 -4.48 7.40
CA ARG A 27 -11.35 -5.71 7.85
C ARG A 27 -10.54 -6.98 7.58
N CYS A 28 -9.64 -6.97 6.60
CA CYS A 28 -8.74 -8.08 6.37
C CYS A 28 -7.56 -8.10 7.36
N MET A 29 -7.13 -6.92 7.82
CA MET A 29 -6.03 -6.78 8.78
C MET A 29 -6.45 -6.89 10.25
N ASP A 30 -7.68 -6.50 10.56
CA ASP A 30 -8.33 -6.64 11.87
C ASP A 30 -8.78 -8.10 12.03
N VAL A 31 -7.86 -8.95 12.51
CA VAL A 31 -8.02 -10.40 12.56
C VAL A 31 -8.96 -10.81 13.68
N ASP A 32 -8.95 -10.07 14.79
CA ASP A 32 -9.82 -10.33 15.94
C ASP A 32 -11.18 -9.59 15.86
N GLY A 33 -11.29 -8.58 14.98
CA GLY A 33 -12.52 -7.85 14.71
C GLY A 33 -12.88 -6.83 15.78
N ASP A 34 -11.91 -6.38 16.59
CA ASP A 34 -12.14 -5.43 17.68
C ASP A 34 -12.29 -3.96 17.19
N GLY A 35 -12.02 -3.72 15.90
CA GLY A 35 -12.13 -2.41 15.27
C GLY A 35 -10.89 -1.54 15.40
N VAL A 36 -9.77 -2.08 15.85
CA VAL A 36 -8.44 -1.44 15.85
C VAL A 36 -7.38 -2.39 15.32
N LEU A 37 -6.32 -1.85 14.71
CA LEU A 37 -5.13 -2.62 14.39
C LEU A 37 -4.15 -2.50 15.55
N SER A 38 -3.94 -3.63 16.22
CA SER A 38 -2.96 -3.80 17.28
C SER A 38 -1.55 -4.00 16.72
N MET A 39 -0.53 -3.75 17.55
CA MET A 39 0.86 -4.03 17.16
C MET A 39 1.10 -5.50 16.79
N TYR A 40 0.36 -6.41 17.44
CA TYR A 40 0.46 -7.84 17.18
C TYR A 40 -0.01 -8.20 15.77
N GLU A 41 -1.13 -7.63 15.32
CA GLU A 41 -1.64 -7.87 13.96
C GLU A 41 -0.70 -7.27 12.91
N LEU A 42 -0.17 -6.08 13.16
CA LEU A 42 0.80 -5.45 12.27
C LEU A 42 2.10 -6.28 12.16
N GLU A 43 2.60 -6.78 13.29
CA GLU A 43 3.77 -7.66 13.33
C GLU A 43 3.52 -8.96 12.57
N TYR A 44 2.33 -9.57 12.75
CA TYR A 44 1.94 -10.79 12.05
C TYR A 44 2.00 -10.66 10.52
N PHE A 45 1.44 -9.58 9.96
CA PHE A 45 1.52 -9.34 8.51
C PHE A 45 2.94 -8.99 8.06
N TYR A 46 3.66 -8.19 8.85
CA TYR A 46 5.01 -7.77 8.50
C TYR A 46 6.01 -8.91 8.50
N GLU A 47 5.88 -9.89 9.41
CA GLU A 47 6.75 -11.08 9.46
C GLU A 47 6.71 -11.86 8.13
N GLU A 48 5.51 -12.02 7.55
CA GLU A 48 5.37 -12.67 6.24
C GLU A 48 6.05 -11.85 5.12
N GLN A 49 5.91 -10.52 5.15
CA GLN A 49 6.57 -9.63 4.20
C GLN A 49 8.10 -9.70 4.32
N GLN A 50 8.64 -9.75 5.53
CA GLN A 50 10.08 -9.90 5.77
C GLN A 50 10.59 -11.22 5.17
N GLN A 51 9.89 -12.34 5.39
CA GLN A 51 10.26 -13.63 4.81
C GLN A 51 10.28 -13.60 3.28
N ARG A 52 9.32 -12.91 2.65
CA ARG A 52 9.26 -12.77 1.19
C ARG A 52 10.41 -11.90 0.65
N MET A 53 10.73 -10.80 1.33
CA MET A 53 11.86 -9.92 0.99
C MET A 53 13.21 -10.62 1.15
N GLU A 54 13.41 -11.38 2.24
CA GLU A 54 14.60 -12.20 2.44
C GLU A 54 14.74 -13.25 1.33
N GLY A 55 13.62 -13.84 0.88
CA GLY A 55 13.58 -14.81 -0.22
C GLY A 55 14.08 -14.26 -1.56
N ILE A 56 14.01 -12.95 -1.78
CA ILE A 56 14.55 -12.26 -2.96
C ILE A 56 15.87 -11.52 -2.68
N GLY A 57 16.43 -11.66 -1.48
CA GLY A 57 17.72 -11.10 -1.10
C GLY A 57 17.70 -9.60 -0.75
N ILE A 58 16.53 -9.05 -0.41
CA ILE A 58 16.38 -7.66 0.03
C ILE A 58 16.48 -7.60 1.56
N GLU A 59 17.32 -6.69 2.07
CA GLU A 59 17.44 -6.44 3.50
C GLU A 59 16.19 -5.71 4.00
N CYS A 60 15.51 -6.29 5.00
CA CYS A 60 14.31 -5.74 5.57
C CYS A 60 14.62 -4.81 6.73
N LEU A 61 13.82 -3.77 6.90
CA LEU A 61 13.82 -2.99 8.14
C LEU A 61 13.32 -3.86 9.30
N PRO A 62 13.85 -3.68 10.52
CA PRO A 62 13.25 -4.24 11.72
C PRO A 62 11.81 -3.76 11.90
N PHE A 63 10.94 -4.60 12.46
CA PHE A 63 9.53 -4.26 12.67
C PHE A 63 9.36 -2.96 13.49
N GLU A 64 10.16 -2.77 14.54
CA GLU A 64 10.10 -1.56 15.37
C GLU A 64 10.33 -0.27 14.57
N ASP A 65 11.29 -0.28 13.65
CA ASP A 65 11.61 0.87 12.79
C ASP A 65 10.51 1.10 11.75
N CYS A 66 10.04 0.03 11.10
CA CYS A 66 8.92 0.06 10.15
C CYS A 66 7.66 0.62 10.83
N LEU A 67 7.33 0.10 12.01
CA LEU A 67 6.20 0.54 12.81
C LEU A 67 6.29 2.03 13.16
N CYS A 68 7.47 2.51 13.58
CA CYS A 68 7.66 3.93 13.87
C CYS A 68 7.39 4.80 12.63
N GLN A 69 7.91 4.41 11.47
CA GLN A 69 7.65 5.11 10.21
C GLN A 69 6.16 5.12 9.85
N MET A 70 5.48 3.98 9.99
CA MET A 70 4.05 3.87 9.71
C MET A 70 3.21 4.71 10.67
N LEU A 71 3.53 4.71 11.97
CA LEU A 71 2.84 5.54 12.96
C LEU A 71 3.05 7.04 12.72
N ASP A 72 4.26 7.45 12.31
CA ASP A 72 4.54 8.84 11.99
C ASP A 72 3.87 9.30 10.70
N MET A 73 3.64 8.38 9.75
CA MET A 73 2.87 8.62 8.54
C MET A 73 1.36 8.71 8.80
N ILE A 74 0.79 7.75 9.54
CA ILE A 74 -0.66 7.70 9.82
C ILE A 74 -1.09 8.74 10.86
N LYS A 75 -0.21 9.05 11.84
CA LYS A 75 -0.48 9.94 12.98
C LYS A 75 -1.80 9.58 13.68
N PRO A 76 -1.93 8.34 14.20
CA PRO A 76 -3.15 7.91 14.86
C PRO A 76 -3.40 8.72 16.15
N ALA A 77 -4.67 8.77 16.58
CA ALA A 77 -5.02 9.48 17.81
C ALA A 77 -4.41 8.83 19.05
N ASN A 78 -4.26 7.50 19.03
CA ASN A 78 -3.52 6.73 20.01
C ASN A 78 -2.35 6.05 19.29
N ARG A 79 -1.12 6.13 19.82
CA ARG A 79 0.03 5.46 19.17
C ARG A 79 0.04 3.95 19.39
N ASP A 80 -0.72 3.44 20.34
CA ASP A 80 -0.75 2.01 20.67
C ASP A 80 -1.71 1.20 19.77
N CYS A 81 -2.58 1.87 19.01
CA CYS A 81 -3.51 1.22 18.09
C CYS A 81 -3.92 2.13 16.92
N ILE A 82 -4.18 1.54 15.76
CA ILE A 82 -4.61 2.28 14.57
C ILE A 82 -6.07 1.99 14.28
N THR A 83 -6.92 3.02 14.28
CA THR A 83 -8.34 2.85 13.95
C THR A 83 -8.59 3.04 12.45
N LEU A 84 -9.70 2.50 11.94
CA LEU A 84 -10.20 2.81 10.61
C LEU A 84 -10.36 4.33 10.39
N GLY A 85 -10.75 5.06 11.45
CA GLY A 85 -10.87 6.50 11.41
C GLY A 85 -9.53 7.21 11.19
N ASP A 86 -8.43 6.67 11.69
CA ASP A 86 -7.08 7.21 11.46
C ASP A 86 -6.66 7.00 10.01
N LEU A 87 -6.86 5.79 9.49
CA LEU A 87 -6.55 5.43 8.11
C LEU A 87 -7.38 6.23 7.09
N LYS A 88 -8.65 6.53 7.37
CA LYS A 88 -9.45 7.38 6.46
C LYS A 88 -9.03 8.85 6.46
N ARG A 89 -8.41 9.34 7.55
CA ARG A 89 -7.91 10.72 7.64
C ARG A 89 -6.56 10.87 6.95
N CYS A 90 -5.75 9.80 6.93
CA CYS A 90 -4.48 9.78 6.23
C CYS A 90 -4.70 9.62 4.71
N LYS A 91 -3.94 10.37 3.90
CA LYS A 91 -3.96 10.24 2.43
C LYS A 91 -2.97 9.18 1.92
N MET A 92 -2.06 8.75 2.79
CA MET A 92 -0.98 7.80 2.49
C MET A 92 -1.31 6.37 2.90
N THR A 93 -2.59 6.08 3.14
CA THR A 93 -3.09 4.78 3.61
C THR A 93 -2.80 3.64 2.64
N HIS A 94 -2.76 3.92 1.35
CA HIS A 94 -2.35 2.95 0.33
C HIS A 94 -0.91 2.46 0.56
N VAL A 95 0.02 3.35 0.91
CA VAL A 95 1.40 2.98 1.24
C VAL A 95 1.44 2.11 2.49
N PHE A 96 0.68 2.49 3.52
CA PHE A 96 0.56 1.68 4.75
C PHE A 96 0.15 0.23 4.43
N PHE A 97 -0.91 0.04 3.64
CA PHE A 97 -1.35 -1.29 3.25
C PHE A 97 -0.32 -2.05 2.42
N ASP A 98 0.30 -1.38 1.44
CA ASP A 98 1.30 -2.02 0.59
C ASP A 98 2.51 -2.50 1.42
N THR A 99 2.96 -1.72 2.42
CA THR A 99 4.02 -2.13 3.36
C THR A 99 3.74 -3.45 4.07
N PHE A 100 2.50 -3.67 4.54
CA PHE A 100 2.17 -4.85 5.34
C PHE A 100 1.82 -6.10 4.54
N PHE A 101 1.35 -6.00 3.29
CA PHE A 101 0.92 -7.21 2.57
C PHE A 101 1.08 -7.20 1.05
N ASN A 102 1.50 -6.09 0.42
CA ASN A 102 1.76 -6.05 -1.02
C ASN A 102 3.23 -5.70 -1.31
N LEU A 103 4.07 -6.73 -1.35
CA LEU A 103 5.51 -6.60 -1.61
C LEU A 103 5.83 -5.91 -2.94
N GLU A 104 5.13 -6.25 -4.02
CA GLU A 104 5.41 -5.68 -5.34
C GLU A 104 5.21 -4.16 -5.34
N LYS A 105 4.04 -3.69 -4.86
CA LYS A 105 3.76 -2.27 -4.73
C LYS A 105 4.66 -1.58 -3.70
N TYR A 106 5.00 -2.26 -2.61
CA TYR A 106 5.94 -1.73 -1.62
C TYR A 106 7.32 -1.43 -2.23
N LEU A 107 7.87 -2.36 -3.02
CA LEU A 107 9.16 -2.16 -3.69
C LEU A 107 9.12 -1.02 -4.71
N ASP A 108 8.00 -0.88 -5.43
CA ASP A 108 7.79 0.25 -6.34
C ASP A 108 7.76 1.60 -5.60
N HIS A 109 7.20 1.66 -4.39
CA HIS A 109 7.19 2.87 -3.56
C HIS A 109 8.59 3.21 -3.02
N GLU A 110 9.36 2.22 -2.58
CA GLU A 110 10.74 2.41 -2.10
C GLU A 110 11.68 2.88 -3.21
N GLN A 111 11.50 2.40 -4.44
CA GLN A 111 12.28 2.84 -5.60
C GLN A 111 11.83 4.20 -6.16
N ARG A 112 10.63 4.67 -5.80
CA ARG A 112 10.11 5.97 -6.21
C ARG A 112 10.83 7.08 -5.44
N ASP A 113 11.84 7.64 -6.09
CA ASP A 113 12.61 8.78 -5.60
C ASP A 113 11.68 9.90 -5.06
N PRO A 114 11.86 10.41 -3.83
CA PRO A 114 11.08 11.52 -3.28
C PRO A 114 11.07 12.77 -4.17
N PHE A 115 12.08 12.94 -5.04
CA PHE A 115 12.15 14.03 -6.02
C PHE A 115 11.38 13.75 -7.32
N ALA A 116 10.98 12.50 -7.59
CA ALA A 116 10.10 12.14 -8.70
C ALA A 116 8.64 12.53 -8.39
N SER A 117 8.21 12.35 -7.13
CA SER A 117 6.86 12.69 -6.65
C SER A 117 6.51 14.18 -6.78
N GLN A 118 7.50 15.08 -6.70
CA GLN A 118 7.28 16.53 -6.97
C GLN A 118 7.04 16.85 -8.44
N ARG A 119 7.38 15.95 -9.37
CA ARG A 119 7.03 16.09 -10.80
C ARG A 119 5.68 15.44 -11.12
N ASP A 120 5.26 14.45 -10.34
CA ASP A 120 4.06 13.64 -10.54
C ASP A 120 2.78 14.21 -9.88
N GLU A 121 2.84 15.28 -9.10
CA GLU A 121 1.65 15.87 -8.45
C GLU A 121 0.65 16.50 -9.47
N TYR A 122 0.97 16.48 -10.77
CA TYR A 122 0.13 17.00 -11.87
C TYR A 122 -0.21 15.98 -12.97
N THR A 123 0.14 14.69 -12.83
CA THR A 123 -0.16 13.67 -13.84
C THR A 123 -1.00 12.57 -13.23
N SER A 124 -2.26 12.45 -13.69
CA SER A 124 -3.14 11.35 -13.31
C SER A 124 -2.49 10.01 -13.67
N ASP A 125 -2.78 8.94 -12.93
CA ASP A 125 -2.29 7.59 -13.26
C ASP A 125 -2.66 7.20 -14.72
N TRP A 126 -3.78 7.74 -15.23
CA TRP A 126 -4.18 7.64 -16.64
C TRP A 126 -3.31 8.42 -17.62
N ASP A 127 -2.81 9.60 -17.23
CA ASP A 127 -1.90 10.37 -18.07
C ASP A 127 -0.53 9.68 -18.16
N ARG A 128 -0.10 9.03 -17.07
CA ARG A 128 1.13 8.22 -17.05
C ARG A 128 0.99 6.99 -17.93
N PHE A 129 -0.13 6.26 -17.83
CA PHE A 129 -0.42 5.13 -18.69
C PHE A 129 -0.48 5.54 -20.17
N ALA A 130 -1.20 6.62 -20.49
CA ALA A 130 -1.30 7.13 -21.86
C ALA A 130 0.05 7.57 -22.43
N ALA A 131 0.92 8.18 -21.61
CA ALA A 131 2.26 8.56 -22.02
C ALA A 131 3.15 7.34 -22.31
N GLN A 132 3.09 6.29 -21.49
CA GLN A 132 3.83 5.05 -21.73
C GLN A 132 3.37 4.33 -23.00
N GLU A 133 2.06 4.18 -23.21
CA GLU A 133 1.50 3.55 -24.41
C GLU A 133 1.86 4.33 -25.69
N TYR A 134 1.85 5.66 -25.62
CA TYR A 134 2.25 6.51 -26.74
C TYR A 134 3.74 6.36 -27.08
N GLU A 135 4.61 6.28 -26.08
CA GLU A 135 6.04 6.10 -26.28
C GLU A 135 6.36 4.71 -26.89
N LEU A 136 5.64 3.67 -26.46
CA LEU A 136 5.74 2.32 -27.03
C LEU A 136 5.29 2.31 -28.50
N LEU A 137 4.16 2.95 -28.82
CA LEU A 137 3.63 3.04 -30.18
C LEU A 137 4.56 3.81 -31.13
N ILE A 138 5.19 4.88 -30.68
CA ILE A 138 6.22 5.58 -31.46
C ILE A 138 7.43 4.68 -31.71
N SER A 139 7.84 3.91 -30.71
CA SER A 139 8.99 3.01 -30.85
C SER A 139 8.73 1.88 -31.84
N GLU A 140 7.49 1.38 -31.92
CA GLU A 140 7.06 0.37 -32.89
C GLU A 140 6.88 0.94 -34.32
N GLU A 141 6.57 2.23 -34.48
CA GLU A 141 6.47 2.88 -35.81
C GLU A 141 7.84 3.26 -36.41
N ASN A 142 8.90 3.29 -35.59
CA ASN A 142 10.25 3.71 -36.01
C ASN A 142 11.22 2.55 -36.30
N ASP A 143 10.75 1.30 -36.19
CA ASP A 143 11.41 0.07 -36.68
C ASP A 143 10.73 -0.43 -37.98
#